data_AF-A0A1X7V9J4-F1
#
_entry.id   AF-A0A1X7V9J4-F1
#
_cell.length_a   1.000
_cell.length_b   1.000
_cell.length_c   1.000
_cell.angle_alpha   90.00
_cell.angle_beta   90.00
_cell.angle_gamma   90.00
#
_symmetry.space_group_name_H-M   'P 1'
#
loop_
_entity.id
_entity.type
_entity.pdbx_description
1 polymer ?
#
loop_
_entity_poly.entity_id
_entity_poly.type
_entity_poly.pdbx_seq_one_letter_code
_entity_poly.pdbx_strand_id
1 'polypeptide(L)'
;MAHDGLRATILEVGSSFGYQLKEKQLEAMATFLSGRDVFVSLPTGYGKSAIYALLPMVFDEINHIISGKEGSIVVCISPLTSLMMDQGSKFSLKGISMEFVGEDQHHDEAINCVLKGKGPGAYLGMGEGGC
;
A
#
# COMPACT_ATOMS: atom_id res chain seq x y z
N MET A 1 -16.97 4.19 -15.75
CA MET A 1 -17.44 3.35 -14.64
C MET A 1 -18.05 4.26 -13.59
N ALA A 2 -19.25 3.94 -13.10
CA ALA A 2 -19.94 4.80 -12.13
C ALA A 2 -19.11 4.93 -10.84
N HIS A 3 -18.99 6.15 -10.33
CA HIS A 3 -18.22 6.49 -9.12
C HIS A 3 -18.59 5.62 -7.90
N ASP A 4 -19.82 5.10 -7.87
CA ASP A 4 -20.36 4.26 -6.80
C ASP A 4 -19.79 2.84 -6.79
N GLY A 5 -19.52 2.26 -7.97
CA GLY A 5 -18.96 0.91 -8.08
C GLY A 5 -17.54 0.83 -7.51
N LEU A 6 -16.70 1.81 -7.82
CA LEU A 6 -15.33 1.89 -7.29
C LEU A 6 -15.30 1.99 -5.76
N ARG A 7 -16.19 2.80 -5.18
CA ARG A 7 -16.27 2.95 -3.72
C ARG A 7 -16.72 1.67 -3.03
N ALA A 8 -17.66 0.93 -3.62
CA ALA A 8 -18.08 -0.36 -3.11
C ALA A 8 -16.91 -1.36 -3.08
N THR A 9 -16.15 -1.47 -4.18
CA THR A 9 -14.97 -2.35 -4.24
C THR A 9 -13.91 -1.97 -3.21
N ILE A 10 -13.62 -0.68 -3.02
CA ILE A 10 -12.67 -0.22 -1.98
C ILE A 10 -13.12 -0.68 -0.58
N LEU A 11 -14.42 -0.57 -0.27
CA LEU A 11 -14.97 -0.97 1.02
C LEU A 11 -14.93 -2.48 1.24
N GLU A 12 -15.24 -3.26 0.20
CA GLU A 12 -15.21 -4.72 0.23
C GLU A 12 -13.79 -5.24 0.49
N VAL A 13 -12.81 -4.78 -0.30
CA VAL A 13 -11.40 -5.11 -0.11
C VAL A 13 -10.90 -4.62 1.25
N GLY A 14 -11.22 -3.40 1.66
CA GLY A 14 -10.85 -2.92 3.00
C GLY A 14 -11.35 -3.84 4.10
N SER A 15 -12.60 -4.31 3.99
CA SER A 15 -13.22 -5.20 4.97
C SER A 15 -12.56 -6.58 5.02
N SER A 16 -12.13 -7.14 3.88
CA SER A 16 -11.43 -8.44 3.84
C SER A 16 -10.09 -8.43 4.58
N PHE A 17 -9.43 -7.26 4.66
CA PHE A 17 -8.21 -7.03 5.43
C PHE A 17 -8.48 -6.47 6.84
N GLY A 18 -9.74 -6.46 7.28
CA GLY A 18 -10.15 -6.00 8.61
C GLY A 18 -9.99 -4.50 8.82
N TYR A 19 -10.23 -3.69 7.78
CA TYR A 19 -10.29 -2.23 7.87
C TYR A 19 -11.72 -1.74 7.78
N GLN A 20 -12.08 -0.83 8.69
CA GLN A 20 -13.25 0.03 8.54
C GLN A 20 -12.76 1.38 8.02
N LEU A 21 -12.88 1.61 6.72
CA LEU A 21 -12.34 2.80 6.08
C LEU A 21 -13.18 4.04 6.41
N LYS A 22 -12.49 5.13 6.75
CA LYS A 22 -13.07 6.44 6.97
C LYS A 22 -13.29 7.16 5.65
N GLU A 23 -14.22 8.11 5.64
CA GLU A 23 -14.60 8.86 4.43
C GLU A 23 -13.41 9.48 3.69
N LYS A 24 -12.46 10.10 4.41
CA LYS A 24 -11.27 10.70 3.77
C LYS A 24 -10.29 9.68 3.19
N GLN A 25 -10.24 8.46 3.72
CA GLN A 25 -9.43 7.39 3.13
C GLN A 25 -10.08 6.90 1.84
N LEU A 26 -11.40 6.68 1.87
CA LEU A 26 -12.19 6.27 0.71
C LEU A 26 -12.13 7.30 -0.43
N GLU A 27 -12.27 8.58 -0.09
CA GLU A 27 -12.14 9.71 -1.03
C GLU A 27 -10.75 9.74 -1.68
N ALA A 28 -9.68 9.60 -0.88
CA ALA A 28 -8.31 9.59 -1.37
C ALA A 28 -8.04 8.40 -2.31
N MET A 29 -8.44 7.19 -1.92
CA MET A 29 -8.27 5.98 -2.74
C MET A 29 -9.06 6.06 -4.04
N ALA A 30 -10.33 6.47 -3.99
CA ALA A 30 -11.16 6.62 -5.19
C ALA A 30 -10.62 7.68 -6.16
N THR A 31 -10.08 8.78 -5.63
CA THR A 31 -9.45 9.83 -6.45
C THR A 31 -8.17 9.31 -7.10
N PHE A 32 -7.33 8.61 -6.34
CA PHE A 32 -6.09 8.02 -6.87
C PHE A 32 -6.38 7.00 -7.98
N LEU A 33 -7.30 6.06 -7.72
CA LEU A 33 -7.69 5.00 -8.66
C LEU A 33 -8.40 5.53 -9.92
N SER A 34 -8.85 6.79 -9.90
CA SER A 34 -9.35 7.48 -11.11
C SER A 34 -8.24 8.07 -11.99
N GLY A 35 -6.97 7.80 -11.68
CA GLY A 35 -5.80 8.26 -12.43
C GLY A 35 -5.39 9.70 -12.11
N ARG A 36 -5.69 10.20 -10.91
CA ARG A 36 -5.32 11.55 -10.47
C ARG A 36 -4.29 11.50 -9.35
N ASP A 37 -3.43 12.52 -9.31
CA ASP A 37 -2.53 12.74 -8.18
C ASP A 37 -3.33 13.16 -6.94
N VAL A 38 -2.95 12.64 -5.78
CA VAL A 38 -3.66 12.88 -4.52
C VAL A 38 -2.68 13.36 -3.46
N PHE A 39 -2.94 14.55 -2.91
CA PHE A 39 -2.29 15.04 -1.72
C PHE A 39 -3.18 14.81 -0.49
N VAL A 40 -2.68 14.04 0.48
CA VAL A 40 -3.43 13.68 1.70
C VAL A 40 -2.83 14.37 2.92
N SER A 41 -3.53 15.37 3.46
CA SER A 41 -3.21 16.00 4.74
C SER A 41 -4.19 15.55 5.82
N LEU A 42 -3.80 14.53 6.59
CA LEU A 42 -4.62 13.94 7.66
C LEU A 42 -3.80 13.85 8.95
N PRO A 43 -4.44 14.07 10.12
CA PRO A 43 -3.73 14.09 11.40
C PRO A 43 -3.07 12.74 11.72
N THR A 44 -2.10 12.76 12.64
CA THR A 44 -1.56 11.54 13.24
C THR A 44 -2.69 10.73 13.90
N GLY A 45 -2.54 9.39 13.88
CA GLY A 45 -3.60 8.50 14.37
C GLY A 45 -4.83 8.36 13.45
N TYR A 46 -4.97 9.16 12.38
CA TYR A 46 -6.11 9.01 11.46
C TYR A 46 -6.14 7.65 10.74
N GLY A 47 -4.96 7.05 10.51
CA GLY A 47 -4.82 5.80 9.78
C GLY A 47 -4.47 5.97 8.30
N LYS A 48 -3.82 7.08 7.91
CA LYS A 48 -3.43 7.37 6.52
C LYS A 48 -2.68 6.24 5.81
N SER A 49 -1.98 5.39 6.56
CA SER A 49 -1.25 4.25 5.99
C SER A 49 -2.13 3.18 5.34
N ALA A 50 -3.39 3.07 5.76
CA ALA A 50 -4.35 2.16 5.14
C ALA A 50 -4.62 2.51 3.66
N ILE A 51 -4.45 3.77 3.27
CA ILE A 51 -4.66 4.22 1.89
C ILE A 51 -3.69 3.47 0.97
N TYR A 52 -2.38 3.70 1.13
CA TYR A 52 -1.40 3.11 0.21
C TYR A 52 -1.22 1.59 0.38
N ALA A 53 -1.51 1.03 1.56
CA ALA A 53 -1.39 -0.41 1.79
C ALA A 53 -2.47 -1.22 1.06
N LEU A 54 -3.68 -0.66 0.88
CA LEU A 54 -4.79 -1.35 0.23
C LEU A 54 -4.89 -1.07 -1.27
N LEU A 55 -4.27 0.02 -1.76
CA LEU A 55 -4.27 0.38 -3.17
C LEU A 55 -3.93 -0.77 -4.14
N PRO A 56 -2.88 -1.59 -3.95
CA PRO A 56 -2.55 -2.64 -4.92
C PRO A 56 -3.66 -3.70 -5.00
N MET A 57 -4.25 -4.07 -3.86
CA MET A 57 -5.31 -5.07 -3.81
C MET A 57 -6.59 -4.57 -4.47
N VAL A 58 -6.95 -3.31 -4.24
CA VAL A 58 -8.10 -2.70 -4.91
C VAL A 58 -7.85 -2.58 -6.41
N PHE A 59 -6.63 -2.21 -6.81
CA PHE A 59 -6.26 -2.08 -8.21
C PHE A 59 -6.34 -3.43 -8.94
N ASP A 60 -5.86 -4.51 -8.32
CA ASP A 60 -5.95 -5.85 -8.87
C ASP A 60 -7.41 -6.30 -9.02
N GLU A 61 -8.26 -6.01 -8.02
CA GLU A 61 -9.68 -6.34 -8.04
C GLU A 61 -10.43 -5.63 -9.18
N ILE A 62 -10.26 -4.30 -9.33
CA ILE A 62 -10.96 -3.53 -10.37
C ILE A 62 -10.49 -3.87 -11.80
N ASN A 63 -9.28 -4.40 -11.95
CA ASN A 63 -8.70 -4.79 -13.24
C ASN A 63 -8.76 -6.30 -13.50
N HIS A 64 -9.40 -7.07 -12.61
CA HIS A 64 -9.52 -8.53 -12.70
C HIS A 64 -8.16 -9.25 -12.88
N ILE A 65 -7.15 -8.81 -12.13
CA ILE A 65 -5.83 -9.44 -12.12
C ILE A 65 -5.93 -10.74 -11.29
N ILE A 66 -5.78 -11.88 -11.97
CA ILE A 66 -6.01 -13.21 -11.38
C ILE A 66 -4.83 -13.64 -10.50
N SER A 67 -5.13 -14.23 -9.34
CA SER A 67 -4.19 -14.92 -8.45
C SER A 67 -3.26 -15.86 -9.22
N GLY A 68 -1.96 -15.55 -9.27
CA GLY A 68 -0.93 -16.31 -9.99
C GLY A 68 -0.24 -15.54 -11.11
N LYS A 69 -0.74 -14.36 -11.51
CA LYS A 69 0.04 -13.35 -12.25
C LYS A 69 0.76 -12.41 -11.29
N GLU A 70 1.77 -11.69 -11.79
CA GLU A 70 2.42 -10.59 -11.07
C GLU A 70 1.35 -9.55 -10.72
N GLY A 71 1.06 -9.41 -9.42
CA GLY A 71 0.07 -8.47 -8.91
C GLY A 71 0.60 -7.04 -8.88
N SER A 72 -0.27 -6.10 -8.56
CA SER A 72 0.12 -4.70 -8.46
C SER A 72 0.96 -4.43 -7.22
N ILE A 73 1.85 -3.45 -7.34
CA ILE A 73 2.76 -3.02 -6.28
C ILE A 73 2.60 -1.53 -6.03
N VAL A 74 2.89 -1.11 -4.80
CA VAL A 74 2.97 0.32 -4.44
C VAL A 74 4.34 0.61 -3.88
N VAL A 75 5.07 1.55 -4.44
CA VAL A 75 6.33 2.00 -3.85
C VAL A 75 6.04 3.17 -2.91
N CYS A 76 6.31 2.98 -1.62
CA CYS A 76 6.19 3.98 -0.58
C CYS A 76 7.58 4.47 -0.19
N ILE A 77 7.80 5.78 -0.14
CA ILE A 77 9.10 6.33 0.26
C ILE A 77 8.98 6.84 1.70
N SER A 78 9.84 6.36 2.60
CA SER A 78 9.84 6.72 4.01
C SER A 78 11.22 7.24 4.42
N PRO A 79 11.30 8.28 5.27
CA PRO A 79 12.57 8.82 5.75
C PRO A 79 13.21 7.98 6.87
N LEU A 80 12.48 7.06 7.50
CA LEU A 80 12.97 6.30 8.66
C LEU A 80 12.71 4.80 8.51
N THR A 81 13.76 3.98 8.67
CA THR A 81 13.69 2.52 8.71
C THR A 81 12.71 2.02 9.78
N SER A 82 12.74 2.63 10.97
CA SER A 82 11.89 2.24 12.09
C SER A 82 10.39 2.34 11.75
N LEU A 83 9.99 3.38 11.00
CA LEU A 83 8.62 3.51 10.52
C LEU A 83 8.26 2.43 9.50
N MET A 84 9.22 2.00 8.69
CA MET A 84 9.02 0.96 7.67
C MET A 84 8.81 -0.40 8.33
N MET A 85 9.64 -0.75 9.32
CA MET A 85 9.52 -1.99 10.09
C MET A 85 8.21 -2.06 10.90
N ASP A 86 7.84 -0.95 11.55
CA ASP A 86 6.58 -0.84 12.29
C ASP A 86 5.35 -1.04 11.38
N GLN A 87 5.41 -0.50 10.17
CA GLN A 87 4.35 -0.65 9.19
C GLN A 87 4.30 -2.08 8.65
N GLY A 88 5.44 -2.64 8.23
CA GLY A 88 5.52 -4.01 7.71
C GLY A 88 4.94 -5.03 8.70
N SER A 89 5.27 -4.88 9.98
CA SER A 89 4.72 -5.74 11.06
C SER A 89 3.19 -5.62 11.18
N LYS A 90 2.65 -4.40 11.15
CA LYS A 90 1.19 -4.14 11.25
C LYS A 90 0.42 -4.72 10.07
N PHE A 91 1.01 -4.67 8.89
CA PHE A 91 0.35 -5.10 7.66
C PHE A 91 0.47 -6.60 7.44
N SER A 92 1.61 -7.21 7.81
CA SER A 92 1.78 -8.67 7.81
C SER A 92 0.76 -9.37 8.71
N LEU A 93 0.47 -8.80 9.89
CA LEU A 93 -0.61 -9.28 10.78
C LEU A 93 -2.00 -9.28 10.13
N LYS A 94 -2.19 -8.50 9.06
CA LYS A 94 -3.43 -8.41 8.29
C LYS A 94 -3.38 -9.21 7.00
N GLY A 95 -2.32 -9.96 6.73
CA GLY A 95 -2.13 -10.73 5.50
C GLY A 95 -1.70 -9.89 4.29
N ILE A 96 -1.25 -8.66 4.51
CA ILE A 96 -0.69 -7.80 3.45
C ILE A 96 0.82 -8.00 3.44
N SER A 97 1.35 -8.50 2.32
CA SER A 97 2.80 -8.67 2.15
C SER A 97 3.46 -7.32 1.96
N MET A 98 4.63 -7.15 2.56
CA MET A 98 5.36 -5.91 2.53
C MET A 98 6.85 -6.18 2.69
N GLU A 99 7.63 -5.57 1.82
CA GLU A 99 9.08 -5.68 1.84
C GLU A 99 9.68 -4.28 1.86
N PHE A 100 10.89 -4.18 2.42
CA PHE A 100 11.55 -2.89 2.58
C PHE A 100 13.00 -2.96 2.12
N VAL A 101 13.47 -1.86 1.54
CA VAL A 101 14.86 -1.65 1.15
C VAL A 101 15.35 -0.36 1.78
N GLY A 102 16.39 -0.48 2.61
CA GLY A 102 17.06 0.62 3.30
C GLY A 102 18.45 0.20 3.75
N GLU A 103 19.22 1.14 4.31
CA GLU A 103 20.62 0.90 4.71
C GLU A 103 20.78 -0.29 5.67
N ASP A 104 19.83 -0.47 6.58
CA ASP A 104 19.82 -1.56 7.58
C ASP A 104 19.33 -2.90 7.03
N GLN A 105 18.91 -2.97 5.76
CA GLN A 105 18.46 -4.22 5.13
C GLN A 105 19.65 -4.96 4.54
N HIS A 106 20.03 -6.07 5.19
CA HIS A 106 21.13 -6.92 4.74
C HIS A 106 20.69 -8.30 4.25
N HIS A 107 19.38 -8.60 4.27
CA HIS A 107 18.88 -9.82 3.65
C HIS A 107 18.77 -9.65 2.14
N ASP A 108 19.69 -10.31 1.42
CA ASP A 108 19.69 -10.37 -0.04
C ASP A 108 18.35 -10.87 -0.61
N GLU A 109 17.66 -11.76 0.10
CA GLU A 109 16.35 -12.27 -0.33
C GLU A 109 15.30 -11.16 -0.39
N ALA A 110 15.21 -10.31 0.65
CA ALA A 110 14.26 -9.20 0.69
C ALA A 110 14.56 -8.18 -0.41
N ILE A 111 15.85 -7.82 -0.59
CA ILE A 111 16.30 -6.92 -1.66
C ILE A 111 15.96 -7.51 -3.04
N ASN A 112 16.24 -8.79 -3.25
CA ASN A 112 15.93 -9.47 -4.51
C ASN A 112 14.43 -9.56 -4.78
N CYS A 113 13.60 -9.77 -3.75
CA CYS A 113 12.14 -9.75 -3.88
C CYS A 113 11.64 -8.38 -4.34
N VAL A 114 12.17 -7.30 -3.76
CA VAL A 114 11.85 -5.93 -4.18
C VAL A 114 12.31 -5.64 -5.61
N LEU A 115 13.57 -5.93 -5.93
CA LEU A 115 14.14 -5.67 -7.25
C LEU A 115 13.46 -6.48 -8.36
N LYS A 116 12.91 -7.66 -8.04
CA LYS A 116 12.21 -8.54 -8.99
C LYS A 116 10.70 -8.32 -9.03
N GLY A 117 10.15 -7.38 -8.25
CA GLY A 117 8.71 -7.13 -8.19
C GLY A 117 7.91 -8.36 -7.72
N LYS A 118 8.52 -9.25 -6.93
CA LYS A 118 7.84 -10.47 -6.47
C LYS A 118 6.98 -10.17 -5.25
N GLY A 119 5.67 -10.33 -5.42
CA GLY A 119 4.67 -10.33 -4.35
C GLY A 119 3.67 -9.17 -4.45
N PRO A 120 2.40 -9.37 -4.07
CA PRO A 120 1.43 -8.29 -3.91
C PRO A 120 1.82 -7.49 -2.67
N GLY A 121 2.49 -6.36 -2.82
CA GLY A 121 3.03 -5.67 -1.66
C GLY A 121 3.47 -4.24 -1.91
N ALA A 122 3.41 -3.46 -0.82
CA ALA A 122 4.00 -2.14 -0.80
C ALA A 122 5.51 -2.26 -0.56
N TYR A 123 6.33 -1.65 -1.41
CA TYR A 123 7.77 -1.56 -1.23
C TYR A 123 8.12 -0.25 -0.55
N LEU A 124 8.67 -0.33 0.65
CA LEU A 124 9.12 0.86 1.36
C LEU A 124 10.60 1.13 1.03
N GLY A 125 10.89 2.25 0.38
CA GLY A 125 12.24 2.69 0.04
C GLY A 125 12.68 3.90 0.85
N MET A 126 13.98 4.00 1.14
CA MET A 126 14.59 5.20 1.72
C MET A 126 14.73 6.30 0.65
N GLY A 127 14.45 7.54 1.04
CA GLY A 127 14.96 8.72 0.35
C GLY A 127 16.02 9.36 1.23
N GLU A 128 17.26 9.48 0.74
CA GLU A 128 18.33 10.15 1.48
C GLU A 128 17.94 11.59 1.79
N GLY A 129 17.74 11.88 3.08
CA GLY A 129 17.79 13.22 3.62
C GLY A 129 19.22 13.52 4.03
N GLY A 130 20.03 13.94 3.07
CA GLY A 130 21.36 14.48 3.35
C GLY A 130 21.28 15.70 4.28
N CYS A 131 22.10 15.65 5.32
CA CYS A 131 22.74 16.81 5.95
C CYS A 131 24.16 16.41 6.32
#